data_AF-A0A953IRU8-F1
#
_entry.id   AF-A0A953IRU8-F1
#
_cell.length_a   1.000
_cell.length_b   1.000
_cell.length_c   1.000
_cell.angle_alpha   90.00
_cell.angle_beta   90.00
_cell.angle_gamma   90.00
#
_symmetry.space_group_name_H-M   'P 1'
#
loop_
_entity.id
_entity.type
_entity.pdbx_description
1 polymer ?
#
loop_
_entity_poly.entity_id
_entity_poly.type
_entity_poly.pdbx_seq_one_letter_code
_entity_poly.pdbx_strand_id
1 'polypeptide(L)'
;MDEKELLGEKFEAHRAHLRKVAYRMLGSQAEADDAVQEAWLRLARQDDSGIDNLGGWLTTVVARVCLDMLRGRKARREDPIDEHVPEPVANADAEQEALLADSVGLALH
;
A
#
# COMPACT_ATOMS: atom_id res chain seq x y z
N MET A 1 -31.07 12.50 2.76
CA MET A 1 -29.98 11.51 2.85
C MET A 1 -29.30 11.53 1.49
N ASP A 2 -27.99 11.79 1.47
CA ASP A 2 -27.22 11.80 0.22
C ASP A 2 -27.10 10.37 -0.33
N GLU A 3 -27.11 10.19 -1.65
CA GLU A 3 -26.98 8.87 -2.29
C GLU A 3 -25.66 8.19 -1.89
N LYS A 4 -24.59 8.98 -1.74
CA LYS A 4 -23.29 8.52 -1.27
C LYS A 4 -23.31 8.04 0.19
N GLU A 5 -24.16 8.65 1.01
CA GLU A 5 -24.31 8.28 2.43
C GLU A 5 -24.96 6.90 2.54
N LEU A 6 -26.02 6.66 1.76
CA LEU A 6 -26.68 5.36 1.66
C LEU A 6 -25.74 4.28 1.11
N LEU A 7 -24.91 4.61 0.11
CA LEU A 7 -23.91 3.69 -0.43
C LEU A 7 -22.87 3.31 0.63
N GLY A 8 -22.44 4.28 1.44
CA GLY A 8 -21.56 4.07 2.59
C GLY A 8 -22.16 3.10 3.61
N GLU A 9 -23.42 3.30 4.00
CA GLU A 9 -24.12 2.41 4.93
C GLU A 9 -24.20 0.97 4.42
N LYS A 10 -24.58 0.80 3.14
CA LYS A 10 -24.64 -0.52 2.50
C LYS A 10 -23.26 -1.19 2.47
N PHE A 11 -22.20 -0.44 2.18
CA PHE A 11 -20.83 -0.97 2.19
C PHE A 11 -20.38 -1.38 3.60
N GLU A 12 -20.64 -0.54 4.60
CA GLU A 12 -20.28 -0.81 6.00
C GLU A 12 -20.95 -2.08 6.53
N ALA A 13 -22.18 -2.38 6.09
CA ALA A 13 -22.86 -3.64 6.40
C ALA A 13 -22.10 -4.88 5.89
N HIS A 14 -21.29 -4.75 4.84
CA HIS A 14 -20.48 -5.84 4.28
C HIS A 14 -19.01 -5.82 4.73
N ARG A 15 -18.50 -4.69 5.25
CA ARG A 15 -17.07 -4.46 5.54
C ARG A 15 -16.42 -5.57 6.37
N ALA A 16 -17.06 -6.00 7.45
CA ALA A 16 -16.53 -7.05 8.33
C ALA A 16 -16.42 -8.41 7.61
N HIS A 17 -17.37 -8.75 6.73
CA HIS A 17 -17.32 -9.96 5.93
C HIS A 17 -16.19 -9.89 4.90
N LEU A 18 -16.10 -8.78 4.16
CA LEU A 18 -15.09 -8.56 3.13
C LEU A 18 -13.66 -8.61 3.70
N ARG A 19 -13.43 -7.98 4.86
CA ARG A 19 -12.14 -8.06 5.57
C ARG A 19 -11.78 -9.50 5.93
N LYS A 20 -12.75 -10.32 6.39
CA LYS A 20 -12.52 -11.74 6.69
C LYS A 20 -12.21 -12.56 5.43
N VAL A 21 -12.80 -12.23 4.28
CA VAL A 21 -12.48 -12.87 2.99
C VAL A 21 -11.05 -12.50 2.58
N ALA A 22 -10.73 -11.21 2.55
CA ALA A 22 -9.41 -10.73 2.17
C ALA A 22 -8.29 -11.28 3.08
N TYR A 23 -8.53 -11.31 4.40
CA TYR A 23 -7.58 -11.86 5.36
C TYR A 23 -7.26 -13.34 5.10
N ARG A 24 -8.26 -14.15 4.73
CA ARG A 24 -8.04 -15.57 4.38
C ARG A 24 -7.20 -15.74 3.12
N MET A 25 -7.31 -14.82 2.17
CA MET A 25 -6.55 -14.87 0.92
C MET A 25 -5.12 -14.34 1.08
N LEU A 26 -4.94 -13.26 1.84
CA LEU A 26 -3.70 -12.51 1.92
C LEU A 26 -2.82 -12.87 3.12
N GLY A 27 -3.41 -13.40 4.19
CA GLY A 27 -2.74 -13.75 5.45
C GLY A 27 -2.32 -12.54 6.32
N SER A 28 -2.62 -11.32 5.89
CA SER A 28 -2.20 -10.07 6.52
C SER A 28 -3.40 -9.18 6.82
N GLN A 29 -3.47 -8.63 8.03
CA GLN A 29 -4.55 -7.71 8.41
C GLN A 29 -4.45 -6.39 7.66
N ALA A 30 -3.23 -5.84 7.53
CA ALA A 30 -3.00 -4.59 6.81
C ALA A 30 -3.42 -4.71 5.34
N GLU A 31 -2.95 -5.75 4.65
CA GLU A 31 -3.29 -5.94 3.24
C GLU A 31 -4.77 -6.29 3.03
N ALA A 32 -5.42 -6.92 4.03
CA ALA A 32 -6.86 -7.13 4.00
C ALA A 32 -7.64 -5.81 4.11
N ASP A 33 -7.19 -4.90 4.97
CA ASP A 33 -7.79 -3.57 5.11
C ASP A 33 -7.56 -2.73 3.84
N ASP A 34 -6.37 -2.80 3.23
CA ASP A 34 -6.07 -2.15 1.95
C ASP A 34 -6.96 -2.67 0.82
N ALA A 35 -7.15 -4.00 0.73
CA ALA A 35 -8.00 -4.60 -0.30
C ALA A 35 -9.47 -4.16 -0.17
N VAL A 36 -9.97 -4.04 1.06
CA VAL A 36 -11.34 -3.55 1.34
C VAL A 36 -11.46 -2.06 1.01
N GLN A 37 -10.44 -1.25 1.33
CA GLN A 37 -10.41 0.16 0.94
C GLN A 37 -10.40 0.35 -0.57
N GLU A 38 -9.59 -0.40 -1.30
CA GLU A 38 -9.57 -0.34 -2.76
C GLU A 38 -10.93 -0.73 -3.36
N ALA A 39 -11.61 -1.73 -2.79
CA ALA A 39 -12.97 -2.09 -3.19
C ALA A 39 -13.98 -0.95 -2.94
N TRP A 40 -13.89 -0.26 -1.80
CA TRP A 40 -14.68 0.94 -1.52
C TRP A 40 -14.45 2.04 -2.56
N LEU A 41 -13.19 2.35 -2.88
CA LEU A 41 -12.86 3.37 -3.86
C LEU A 41 -13.34 3.01 -5.27
N ARG A 42 -13.40 1.72 -5.61
CA ARG A 42 -13.99 1.26 -6.88
C ARG A 42 -15.51 1.45 -6.89
N LEU A 43 -16.18 1.10 -5.79
CA LEU A 43 -17.62 1.31 -5.63
C LEU A 43 -17.98 2.80 -5.74
N ALA A 44 -17.29 3.66 -4.99
CA ALA A 44 -17.56 5.10 -4.95
C ALA A 44 -17.31 5.84 -6.28
N ARG A 45 -16.60 5.20 -7.23
CA ARG A 45 -16.34 5.74 -8.58
C ARG A 45 -17.31 5.21 -9.63
N GLN A 46 -18.13 4.21 -9.30
CA GLN A 46 -19.13 3.66 -10.20
C GLN A 46 -20.53 4.15 -9.83
N ASP A 47 -21.39 4.20 -10.83
CA ASP A 47 -22.83 4.31 -10.65
C ASP A 47 -23.35 2.94 -10.14
N ASP A 48 -23.92 2.90 -8.93
CA ASP A 48 -24.38 1.66 -8.29
C ASP A 48 -25.80 1.26 -8.75
N SER A 49 -26.46 2.06 -9.58
CA SER A 49 -27.83 1.85 -10.06
C SER A 49 -28.05 0.53 -10.82
N GLY A 50 -26.97 -0.12 -11.29
CA GLY A 50 -27.01 -1.43 -11.95
C GLY A 50 -26.61 -2.63 -11.09
N ILE A 51 -26.37 -2.46 -9.78
CA ILE A 51 -25.88 -3.54 -8.91
C ILE A 51 -27.02 -4.15 -8.09
N ASP A 52 -27.65 -5.20 -8.62
CA ASP A 52 -28.74 -5.92 -7.93
C ASP A 52 -28.26 -6.65 -6.65
N ASN A 53 -27.02 -7.16 -6.66
CA ASN A 53 -26.42 -7.88 -5.54
C ASN A 53 -25.07 -7.25 -5.15
N LEU A 54 -25.15 -6.20 -4.34
CA LEU A 54 -23.95 -5.47 -3.89
C LEU A 54 -22.98 -6.35 -3.12
N GLY A 55 -23.45 -7.22 -2.22
CA GLY A 55 -22.58 -8.12 -1.45
C GLY A 55 -21.80 -9.09 -2.32
N GLY A 56 -22.45 -9.69 -3.32
CA GLY A 56 -21.80 -10.58 -4.29
C GLY A 56 -20.80 -9.84 -5.19
N TRP A 57 -21.17 -8.64 -5.63
CA TRP A 57 -20.28 -7.77 -6.40
C TRP A 57 -19.04 -7.38 -5.59
N LEU A 58 -19.22 -6.90 -4.36
CA LEU A 58 -18.11 -6.52 -3.45
C LEU A 58 -17.17 -7.68 -3.16
N THR A 59 -17.71 -8.89 -2.93
CA THR A 59 -16.90 -10.09 -2.71
C THR A 59 -16.03 -10.39 -3.92
N THR A 60 -16.58 -10.24 -5.14
CA THR A 60 -15.83 -10.43 -6.39
C THR A 60 -14.73 -9.40 -6.55
N VAL A 61 -15.02 -8.12 -6.26
CA VAL A 61 -14.04 -7.04 -6.37
C VAL A 61 -12.90 -7.26 -5.37
N VAL A 62 -13.21 -7.55 -4.11
CA VAL A 62 -12.19 -7.83 -3.07
C VAL A 62 -11.33 -9.03 -3.46
N ALA A 63 -11.93 -10.12 -3.95
CA ALA A 63 -11.17 -11.29 -4.39
C ALA A 63 -10.20 -10.95 -5.54
N ARG A 64 -10.63 -10.14 -6.51
CA ARG A 64 -9.77 -9.67 -7.61
C ARG A 64 -8.60 -8.84 -7.11
N VAL A 65 -8.86 -7.86 -6.23
CA VAL A 65 -7.81 -7.04 -5.62
C VAL A 65 -6.80 -7.92 -4.88
N CYS A 66 -7.26 -8.90 -4.11
CA CYS A 66 -6.38 -9.82 -3.40
C CYS A 66 -5.50 -10.64 -4.37
N LEU A 67 -6.07 -11.15 -5.46
CA LEU A 67 -5.32 -11.89 -6.48
C LEU A 67 -4.26 -11.02 -7.15
N ASP A 68 -4.58 -9.75 -7.44
CA ASP A 68 -3.63 -8.81 -8.04
C ASP A 68 -2.48 -8.48 -7.08
N MET A 69 -2.77 -8.30 -5.78
CA MET A 69 -1.74 -8.13 -4.75
C MET A 69 -0.81 -9.35 -4.67
N LEU A 70 -1.37 -10.57 -4.67
CA LEU A 70 -0.58 -11.81 -4.64
C LEU A 70 0.31 -11.97 -5.89
N ARG A 71 -0.21 -11.61 -7.08
CA ARG A 71 0.58 -11.57 -8.32
C ARG A 71 1.73 -10.57 -8.22
N GLY A 72 1.48 -9.39 -7.65
CA GLY A 72 2.51 -8.38 -7.42
C GLY A 72 3.60 -8.82 -6.44
N ARG A 73 3.26 -9.60 -5.40
CA ARG A 73 4.25 -10.22 -4.50
C ARG A 73 5.16 -11.20 -5.24
N LYS A 74 4.59 -12.02 -6.13
CA LYS A 74 5.33 -12.99 -6.92
C LYS A 74 6.33 -12.30 -7.86
N ALA A 75 5.87 -11.29 -8.60
CA ALA A 75 6.73 -10.52 -9.51
C ALA A 75 7.92 -9.86 -8.78
N ARG A 76 7.69 -9.19 -7.65
CA ARG A 76 8.78 -8.59 -6.83
C ARG A 76 9.79 -9.59 -6.29
N ARG A 77 9.40 -10.85 -6.11
CA ARG A 77 10.31 -11.91 -5.65
C ARG A 77 11.13 -12.49 -6.81
N GLU A 78 10.59 -12.40 -8.03
CA GLU A 78 11.21 -12.85 -9.27
C GLU A 78 12.08 -11.78 -9.92
N ASP A 79 11.99 -10.52 -9.48
CA ASP A 79 13.03 -9.50 -9.64
C ASP A 79 13.94 -9.51 -8.40
N PRO A 80 14.92 -10.43 -8.26
CA PRO A 80 16.08 -10.11 -7.45
C PRO A 80 16.63 -8.81 -8.02
N ILE A 81 16.69 -7.78 -7.18
CA ILE A 81 17.51 -6.61 -7.46
C ILE A 81 18.91 -7.18 -7.66
N ASP A 82 19.33 -7.30 -8.93
CA ASP A 82 20.75 -7.39 -9.24
C ASP A 82 21.35 -6.19 -8.54
N GLU A 83 22.16 -6.49 -7.53
CA GLU A 83 22.64 -5.58 -6.51
C GLU A 83 23.40 -4.45 -7.21
N HIS A 84 22.70 -3.40 -7.64
CA HIS A 84 23.32 -2.22 -8.16
C HIS A 84 23.90 -1.47 -6.96
N VAL A 85 25.04 -1.98 -6.49
CA VAL A 85 25.99 -1.23 -5.70
C VAL A 85 26.40 -0.07 -6.60
N PRO A 86 26.02 1.19 -6.30
CA PRO A 86 26.60 2.30 -7.04
C PRO A 86 28.12 2.22 -6.82
N GLU A 87 28.88 2.11 -7.91
CA GLU A 87 30.34 2.14 -7.82
C GLU A 87 30.74 3.44 -7.08
N PRO A 88 31.58 3.36 -6.04
CA PRO A 88 32.00 4.56 -5.34
C PRO A 88 32.82 5.40 -6.31
N VAL A 89 32.27 6.56 -6.69
CA VAL A 89 32.97 7.57 -7.49
C VAL A 89 34.15 8.08 -6.69
N ALA A 90 35.30 7.45 -6.89
CA ALA A 90 36.56 7.93 -6.35
C ALA A 90 37.15 8.98 -7.29
N ASN A 91 37.33 10.19 -6.72
CA ASN A 91 38.17 11.32 -7.14
C ASN A 91 37.51 12.29 -8.13
N ALA A 92 37.56 13.61 -7.95
CA ALA A 92 38.47 14.45 -7.19
C ALA A 92 37.76 15.74 -6.70
N ASP A 93 38.41 16.43 -5.76
CA ASP A 93 38.12 17.79 -5.26
C ASP A 93 37.14 17.96 -4.09
N ALA A 94 37.52 17.41 -2.92
CA ALA A 94 37.02 17.87 -1.63
C ALA A 94 38.16 18.21 -0.65
N GLU A 95 39.26 18.78 -1.17
CA GLU A 95 40.40 19.25 -0.37
C GLU A 95 40.13 20.59 0.36
N GLN A 96 38.86 21.04 0.46
CA GLN A 96 38.54 22.39 0.98
C GLN A 96 37.46 22.50 2.06
N GLU A 97 36.84 21.41 2.55
CA GLU A 97 35.71 21.55 3.49
C GLU A 97 35.99 21.11 4.94
N ALA A 98 37.11 20.44 5.24
CA ALA A 98 37.44 20.01 6.61
C ALA A 98 38.33 20.99 7.42
N LEU A 99 38.59 22.20 6.90
CA LEU A 99 39.33 23.25 7.60
C LEU A 99 38.46 24.13 8.52
N LEU A 100 37.16 23.88 8.59
CA LEU A 100 36.22 24.66 9.40
C LEU A 100 35.23 23.71 10.07
N ALA A 101 35.42 23.43 11.37
CA ALA A 101 34.36 23.15 12.36
C ALA A 101 34.63 22.03 13.38
N ASP A 102 35.88 21.70 13.73
CA ASP A 102 36.10 21.01 15.02
C ASP A 102 37.36 21.45 15.76
N SER A 103 37.45 22.76 16.00
CA SER A 103 38.44 23.35 16.92
C SER A 103 37.79 24.26 17.96
N VAL A 104 36.79 23.76 18.70
CA VAL A 104 36.34 24.39 19.94
C VAL A 104 36.00 23.33 21.02
N GLY A 105 37.02 23.00 21.82
CA GLY A 105 36.95 23.13 23.29
C GLY A 105 36.38 21.98 24.15
N LEU A 106 37.28 21.13 24.67
CA LEU A 106 37.25 20.44 25.99
C LEU A 106 38.49 19.51 25.99
N ALA A 107 39.47 19.52 26.89
CA ALA A 107 39.52 19.69 28.34
C ALA A 107 40.96 20.13 28.73
N LEU A 108 41.18 21.05 29.67
CA LEU A 108 41.42 20.76 31.11
C LEU A 108 42.25 19.49 31.37
N HIS A 109 43.58 19.60 31.36
CA HIS A 109 44.43 19.45 32.56
C HIS A 109 45.91 19.71 32.27
#